data_AF-A0A948XJW4-F1
#
_entry.id   AF-A0A948XJW4-F1
#
_cell.length_a   1.000
_cell.length_b   1.000
_cell.length_c   1.000
_cell.angle_alpha   90.00
_cell.angle_beta   90.00
_cell.angle_gamma   90.00
#
_symmetry.space_group_name_H-M   'P 1'
#
loop_
_entity.id
_entity.type
_entity.pdbx_description
1 polymer ?
#
loop_
_entity_poly.entity_id
_entity_poly.type
_entity_poly.pdbx_seq_one_letter_code
_entity_poly.pdbx_strand_id
1 'polypeptide(L)'
;MWLITTLIAALIATLLRFLLKKKYKLGFLSLMLWGATIMILVDHFLGYEGGKFLEIETDGMIKNGSLLGIVMLIPVLFIWFITLFISKPQKSLIK
;
A
#
# COMPACT_ATOMS: atom_id res chain seq x y z
N MET A 1 -8.35 -11.59 -0.99
CA MET A 1 -7.33 -11.23 -2.01
C MET A 1 -6.63 -9.88 -1.75
N TRP A 2 -7.05 -9.08 -0.79
CA TRP A 2 -6.44 -7.78 -0.49
C TRP A 2 -5.02 -7.87 0.08
N LEU A 3 -4.66 -8.98 0.73
CA LEU A 3 -3.29 -9.28 1.15
C LEU A 3 -2.34 -9.36 -0.06
N ILE A 4 -2.77 -10.04 -1.12
CA ILE A 4 -1.97 -10.18 -2.35
C ILE A 4 -1.82 -8.82 -3.05
N THR A 5 -2.89 -8.04 -3.16
CA THR A 5 -2.83 -6.73 -3.82
C THR A 5 -1.96 -5.74 -3.07
N THR A 6 -2.02 -5.73 -1.73
CA THR A 6 -1.19 -4.85 -0.89
C THR A 6 0.28 -5.28 -0.90
N LEU A 7 0.57 -6.58 -0.90
CA LEU A 7 1.91 -7.11 -1.07
C LEU A 7 2.51 -6.75 -2.44
N ILE A 8 1.75 -6.93 -3.53
CA ILE A 8 2.19 -6.53 -4.88
C ILE A 8 2.46 -5.02 -4.91
N ALA A 9 1.59 -4.20 -4.33
CA ALA A 9 1.80 -2.76 -4.25
C ALA A 9 3.08 -2.41 -3.45
N ALA A 10 3.35 -3.08 -2.34
CA ALA A 10 4.56 -2.91 -1.54
C ALA A 10 5.83 -3.25 -2.34
N LEU A 11 5.81 -4.35 -3.10
CA LEU A 11 6.90 -4.76 -3.99
C LEU A 11 7.13 -3.73 -5.11
N ILE A 12 6.07 -3.28 -5.78
CA ILE A 12 6.15 -2.24 -6.81
C ILE A 12 6.72 -0.94 -6.24
N ALA A 13 6.24 -0.47 -5.09
CA ALA A 13 6.75 0.74 -4.45
C ALA A 13 8.23 0.61 -4.06
N THR A 14 8.66 -0.58 -3.63
CA THR A 14 10.05 -0.89 -3.31
C THR A 14 10.92 -0.89 -4.57
N LEU A 15 10.45 -1.50 -5.66
CA LEU A 15 11.13 -1.48 -6.95
C LEU A 15 11.25 -0.05 -7.51
N LEU A 16 10.16 0.71 -7.51
CA LEU A 16 10.17 2.12 -7.92
C LEU A 16 11.13 2.95 -7.07
N ARG A 17 11.27 2.67 -5.76
CA ARG A 17 12.24 3.34 -4.89
C ARG A 17 13.67 3.12 -5.35
N PHE A 18 14.01 1.91 -5.80
CA PHE A 18 15.34 1.60 -6.34
C PHE A 18 15.59 2.32 -7.68
N LEU A 19 14.59 2.36 -8.56
CA LEU A 19 14.71 2.99 -9.88
C LEU A 19 14.75 4.53 -9.82
N LEU A 20 13.93 5.16 -8.99
CA LEU A 20 13.71 6.61 -8.97
C LEU A 20 14.56 7.38 -7.91
N LYS A 21 15.64 6.76 -7.42
CA LYS A 21 16.66 7.30 -6.49
C LYS A 21 16.16 8.46 -5.60
N LYS A 22 15.42 8.13 -4.52
CA LYS A 22 14.95 8.99 -3.41
C LYS A 22 14.15 10.28 -3.76
N LYS A 23 13.91 10.60 -5.04
CA LYS A 23 13.30 11.88 -5.46
C LYS A 23 11.83 12.05 -5.03
N TYR A 24 11.10 10.95 -4.86
CA TYR A 24 9.64 10.97 -4.62
C TYR A 24 9.22 10.37 -3.27
N LYS A 25 10.10 10.43 -2.24
CA LYS A 25 9.81 9.85 -0.92
C LYS A 25 9.25 8.42 -0.96
N LEU A 26 9.64 7.63 -1.96
CA LEU A 26 9.13 6.26 -2.16
C LEU A 26 9.52 5.31 -1.02
N GLY A 27 10.53 5.68 -0.21
CA GLY A 27 10.82 5.00 1.06
C GLY A 27 9.69 5.12 2.08
N PHE A 28 9.03 6.27 2.16
CA PHE A 28 7.89 6.47 3.04
C PHE A 28 6.67 5.67 2.55
N LEU A 29 6.39 5.72 1.24
CA LEU A 29 5.33 4.91 0.63
C LEU A 29 5.56 3.40 0.82
N SER A 30 6.79 2.94 0.59
CA SER A 30 7.18 1.52 0.79
C SER A 30 6.97 1.09 2.24
N LEU A 31 7.37 1.90 3.22
CA LEU A 31 7.12 1.61 4.65
C LEU A 31 5.63 1.51 4.97
N MET A 32 4.81 2.43 4.46
CA MET A 32 3.35 2.38 4.66
C MET A 32 2.74 1.10 4.07
N LEU A 33 3.13 0.72 2.86
CA LEU A 33 2.60 -0.47 2.18
C LEU A 33 3.07 -1.77 2.84
N TRP A 34 4.33 -1.85 3.28
CA TRP A 34 4.84 -2.99 4.05
C TRP A 34 4.14 -3.12 5.41
N GLY A 35 3.95 -2.00 6.12
CA GLY A 35 3.20 -1.97 7.38
C GLY A 35 1.76 -2.45 7.21
N ALA A 36 1.07 -1.97 6.17
CA ALA A 36 -0.29 -2.43 5.85
C ALA A 36 -0.33 -3.93 5.52
N THR A 37 0.63 -4.42 4.75
CA THR A 37 0.73 -5.85 4.40
C THR A 37 0.90 -6.73 5.64
N ILE A 38 1.78 -6.33 6.58
CA ILE A 38 1.99 -7.07 7.83
C ILE A 38 0.74 -7.03 8.71
N MET A 39 0.11 -5.87 8.87
CA MET A 39 -1.11 -5.71 9.65
C MET A 39 -2.23 -6.62 9.13
N ILE A 40 -2.43 -6.63 7.81
CA ILE A 40 -3.41 -7.50 7.14
C ILE A 40 -3.06 -8.98 7.32
N LEU A 41 -1.77 -9.34 7.22
CA LEU A 41 -1.32 -10.71 7.41
C LEU A 41 -1.59 -11.21 8.84
N VAL A 42 -1.29 -10.38 9.85
CA VAL A 42 -1.53 -10.73 11.26
C VAL A 42 -3.03 -10.83 11.55
N ASP A 43 -3.83 -9.90 11.05
CA ASP A 43 -5.29 -9.93 11.16
C ASP A 43 -5.88 -11.22 10.58
N HIS A 44 -5.47 -11.58 9.36
CA HIS A 44 -5.87 -12.85 8.74
C HIS A 44 -5.37 -14.08 9.49
N PHE A 45 -4.17 -14.05 10.06
CA PHE A 45 -3.61 -15.17 10.80
C PHE A 45 -4.36 -15.44 12.11
N LEU A 46 -4.76 -14.37 12.81
CA LEU A 46 -5.51 -14.46 14.06
C LEU A 46 -6.99 -14.77 13.84
N GLY A 47 -7.58 -14.24 12.77
CA GLY A 47 -8.98 -14.51 12.39
C GLY A 47 -9.18 -15.81 11.60
N TYR A 48 -8.13 -16.64 11.45
CA TYR A 48 -8.21 -17.86 10.67
C TYR A 48 -8.91 -18.98 11.46
N GLU A 49 -10.18 -19.25 11.14
CA GLU A 49 -10.99 -20.31 11.77
C GLU A 49 -11.00 -21.64 10.98
N GLY A 50 -9.99 -21.90 10.14
CA GLY A 50 -9.89 -23.16 9.36
C GLY A 50 -10.55 -23.14 7.98
N GLY A 51 -10.93 -21.95 7.49
CA GLY A 51 -11.47 -21.73 6.14
C GLY A 51 -10.42 -21.61 5.03
N LYS A 52 -10.74 -20.91 3.93
CA LYS A 52 -9.78 -20.58 2.88
C LYS A 52 -8.92 -19.39 3.31
N PHE A 53 -7.60 -19.57 3.44
CA PHE A 53 -6.65 -18.48 3.75
C PHE A 53 -6.67 -17.32 2.75
N LEU A 54 -7.08 -17.58 1.51
CA LEU A 54 -7.23 -16.57 0.47
C LEU A 54 -8.70 -16.53 0.04
N GLU A 55 -9.47 -15.70 0.73
CA GLU A 55 -10.86 -15.46 0.37
C GLU A 55 -10.94 -14.61 -0.91
N ILE A 56 -11.68 -15.11 -1.89
CA ILE A 56 -11.91 -14.48 -3.20
C ILE A 56 -13.13 -13.56 -3.13
N GLU A 57 -14.13 -13.96 -2.34
CA GLU A 57 -15.36 -13.22 -2.10
C GLU A 57 -15.33 -12.63 -0.69
N THR A 58 -15.93 -11.45 -0.53
CA THR A 58 -16.03 -10.75 0.74
C THR A 58 -17.49 -10.48 1.06
N ASP A 59 -17.93 -10.82 2.27
CA ASP A 59 -19.29 -10.59 2.75
C ASP A 59 -19.50 -9.16 3.28
N GLY A 60 -18.93 -8.17 2.58
CA GLY A 60 -18.95 -6.75 2.94
C GLY A 60 -19.60 -5.88 1.87
N MET A 61 -19.54 -4.55 2.04
CA MET A 61 -20.07 -3.59 1.05
C MET A 61 -19.45 -3.76 -0.35
N ILE A 62 -18.24 -4.33 -0.42
CA ILE A 62 -17.59 -4.72 -1.66
C ILE A 62 -17.55 -6.25 -1.70
N LYS A 63 -18.31 -6.84 -2.62
CA LYS A 63 -18.44 -8.30 -2.79
C LYS A 63 -17.21 -8.97 -3.42
N ASN A 64 -16.36 -8.15 -4.07
CA ASN A 64 -15.16 -8.60 -4.77
C ASN A 64 -13.91 -8.30 -3.93
N GLY A 65 -13.25 -9.34 -3.40
CA GLY A 65 -12.06 -9.17 -2.55
C GLY A 65 -10.88 -8.49 -3.23
N SER A 66 -10.79 -8.55 -4.57
CA SER A 66 -9.78 -7.85 -5.38
C SER A 66 -10.05 -6.35 -5.47
N LEU A 67 -11.31 -5.94 -5.61
CA LEU A 67 -11.72 -4.54 -5.63
C LEU A 67 -11.48 -3.90 -4.26
N LEU A 68 -11.79 -4.62 -3.18
CA LEU A 68 -11.54 -4.15 -1.83
C LEU A 68 -10.03 -3.84 -1.64
N GLY A 69 -9.16 -4.75 -2.09
CA GLY A 69 -7.72 -4.56 -2.04
C GLY A 69 -7.20 -3.33 -2.79
N ILE A 70 -7.80 -3.00 -3.93
CA ILE A 70 -7.46 -1.78 -4.70
C ILE A 70 -7.96 -0.53 -3.96
N VAL A 71 -9.19 -0.56 -3.45
CA VAL A 71 -9.80 0.57 -2.73
C VAL A 71 -8.99 0.91 -1.46
N MET A 72 -8.45 -0.09 -0.77
CA MET A 72 -7.58 0.12 0.39
C MET A 72 -6.26 0.85 0.07
N LEU A 73 -5.80 0.82 -1.18
CA LEU A 73 -4.60 1.56 -1.59
C LEU A 73 -4.87 3.06 -1.77
N ILE A 74 -6.12 3.46 -2.02
CA ILE A 74 -6.51 4.87 -2.24
C ILE A 74 -6.08 5.78 -1.07
N PRO A 75 -6.43 5.52 0.20
CA PRO A 75 -6.03 6.38 1.31
C PRO A 75 -4.51 6.41 1.51
N VAL A 76 -3.82 5.29 1.29
CA VAL A 76 -2.35 5.19 1.38
C VAL A 76 -1.68 6.08 0.33
N LEU A 77 -2.13 5.98 -0.92
CA LEU A 77 -1.64 6.79 -2.03
C LEU A 77 -2.01 8.27 -1.84
N PHE A 78 -3.18 8.57 -1.29
CA PHE A 78 -3.61 9.93 -0.99
C PHE A 78 -2.71 10.61 0.04
N ILE A 79 -2.40 9.92 1.16
CA ILE A 79 -1.45 10.40 2.16
C ILE A 79 -0.07 10.59 1.54
N TRP A 80 0.41 9.62 0.76
CA TRP A 80 1.69 9.77 0.07
C TRP A 80 1.71 10.97 -0.88
N PHE A 81 0.63 11.20 -1.63
CA PHE A 81 0.49 12.36 -2.51
C PHE A 81 0.56 13.66 -1.73
N ILE A 82 -0.14 13.78 -0.60
CA ILE A 82 -0.02 14.93 0.30
C ILE A 82 1.43 15.12 0.74
N THR A 83 2.12 14.06 1.15
CA THR A 83 3.52 14.17 1.56
C THR A 83 4.44 14.61 0.42
N LEU A 84 4.17 14.24 -0.83
CA LEU A 84 4.89 14.73 -2.00
C LEU A 84 4.69 16.23 -2.21
N PHE A 85 3.45 16.72 -2.07
CA PHE A 85 3.13 18.14 -2.24
C PHE A 85 3.80 19.00 -1.18
N ILE A 86 3.67 18.62 0.09
CA ILE A 86 4.29 19.34 1.22
C ILE A 86 5.82 19.27 1.12
N SER A 87 6.35 18.15 0.64
CA SER A 87 7.79 17.93 0.63
C SER A 87 8.53 18.41 -0.60
N LYS A 88 7.87 19.00 -1.60
CA LYS A 88 8.55 19.84 -2.60
C LYS A 88 9.16 21.03 -1.86
N PRO A 89 10.47 21.03 -1.55
CA PRO A 89 11.10 22.26 -1.12
C PRO A 89 11.29 23.07 -2.40
N GLN A 90 11.19 24.38 -2.33
CA GLN A 90 11.81 25.26 -3.31
C GLN A 90 13.29 24.87 -3.46
N LYS A 91 13.64 24.03 -4.44
CA LYS A 91 14.98 23.99 -5.03
C LYS A 91 14.98 24.71 -6.37
N SER A 92 14.36 25.89 -6.36
CA SER A 92 14.39 26.89 -7.42
C SER A 92 14.83 28.23 -6.83
N LEU A 93 15.79 28.21 -5.90
CA LEU A 93 16.53 29.39 -5.51
C LEU A 93 18.00 29.12 -5.77
N ILE A 94 18.46 29.69 -6.89
CA ILE A 94 19.82 30.15 -7.19
C ILE A 94 20.87 29.04 -7.42
N LYS A 95 21.19 28.81 -8.70
CA LYS A 95 22.59 28.81 -9.16
C LYS A 95 22.66 29.23 -10.63
#